data_AF-A0A952C8U0-F1
#
_entry.id   AF-A0A952C8U0-F1
#
_cell.length_a   1.000
_cell.length_b   1.000
_cell.length_c   1.000
_cell.angle_alpha   90.00
_cell.angle_beta   90.00
_cell.angle_gamma   90.00
#
_symmetry.space_group_name_H-M   'P 1'
#
loop_
_entity.id
_entity.type
_entity.pdbx_description
1 polymer ?
#
loop_
_entity_poly.entity_id
_entity_poly.type
_entity_poly.pdbx_seq_one_letter_code
_entity_poly.pdbx_strand_id
1 'polypeptide(L)'
;NTSRAPGLWQHIRIKFRAPRFDGSGKKIENARFEEVFLNGVLVQQQAEVTGPTRSPAFDGEKPEGPVMFQGDHGNVAFRNISYRKLSDANTTPANTRLVDPILLKVEGKPYLLRSFIIYKDKLLTHGISVGDSREINYSYDMKRGALFQVWRGQFADATDLWYSRGEPYQRIVPLGSVIVLSDAPALAVLSDVNMTRWPDSLSFDELMNKGYTLDAERLPTFNYQMQGMDIADKIVVSGHSGITRTVTVKNAPANLYFRIAAGSKIEIPDKELYAVNGKQFYVSVSGQLKPVVRKVNGMEELLVPVKSDAPVSYSLIW
;
A
#
# COMPACT_ATOMS: atom_id res chain seq x y z
N ASN A 1 0.51 9.27 9.75
CA ASN A 1 0.97 8.04 10.44
C ASN A 1 1.27 6.99 9.36
N THR A 2 2.32 6.15 9.45
CA THR A 2 2.66 5.15 8.40
C THR A 2 2.70 3.71 8.90
N SER A 3 2.18 3.44 10.09
CA SER A 3 2.08 2.09 10.63
C SER A 3 1.14 1.21 9.80
N ARG A 4 1.46 -0.07 9.63
CA ARG A 4 0.51 -1.08 9.16
C ARG A 4 -0.40 -1.57 10.30
N ALA A 5 -1.51 -2.24 9.98
CA ALA A 5 -2.42 -2.83 10.94
C ALA A 5 -1.74 -3.85 11.89
N PRO A 6 -2.32 -4.08 13.08
CA PRO A 6 -1.85 -5.12 13.99
C PRO A 6 -1.76 -6.49 13.29
N GLY A 7 -0.70 -7.24 13.60
CA GLY A 7 -0.43 -8.55 13.00
C GLY A 7 0.28 -8.50 11.64
N LEU A 8 0.54 -7.31 11.08
CA LEU A 8 1.39 -7.11 9.91
C LEU A 8 2.79 -6.63 10.30
N TRP A 9 3.76 -7.00 9.46
CA TRP A 9 5.15 -6.61 9.68
C TRP A 9 5.39 -5.13 9.36
N GLN A 10 5.92 -4.41 10.35
CA GLN A 10 6.49 -3.08 10.17
C GLN A 10 7.95 -3.22 9.71
N HIS A 11 8.37 -2.40 8.76
CA HIS A 11 9.75 -2.36 8.25
C HIS A 11 10.38 -1.02 8.62
N ILE A 12 11.47 -1.05 9.40
CA ILE A 12 12.16 0.15 9.85
C ILE A 12 13.58 0.16 9.27
N ARG A 13 14.00 1.29 8.69
CA ARG A 13 15.39 1.54 8.28
C ARG A 13 15.85 2.84 8.91
N ILE A 14 16.99 2.80 9.60
CA ILE A 14 17.55 3.95 10.31
C ILE A 14 18.96 4.24 9.79
N LYS A 15 19.23 5.51 9.49
CA LYS A 15 20.57 6.07 9.31
C LYS A 15 20.84 6.99 10.49
N PHE A 16 21.76 6.59 11.35
CA PHE A 16 22.06 7.27 12.61
C PHE A 16 23.54 7.67 12.67
N ARG A 17 23.79 8.87 13.17
CA ARG A 17 25.11 9.42 13.48
C ARG A 17 25.21 9.54 15.01
N ALA A 18 26.24 8.93 15.58
CA ALA A 18 26.53 9.00 17.01
C ALA A 18 26.97 10.42 17.43
N PRO A 19 26.83 10.78 18.73
CA PRO A 19 27.38 12.03 19.24
C PRO A 19 28.91 11.99 19.21
N ARG A 20 29.53 13.16 19.04
CA ARG A 20 31.00 13.30 19.02
C ARG A 20 31.50 14.00 20.27
N PHE A 21 32.69 13.62 20.69
CA PHE A 21 33.35 14.13 21.88
C PHE A 21 34.78 14.53 21.51
N ASP A 22 35.32 15.54 22.17
CA ASP A 22 36.73 15.89 22.07
C ASP A 22 37.62 14.91 22.87
N GLY A 23 38.93 15.11 22.80
CA GLY A 23 39.91 14.28 23.52
C GLY A 23 39.81 14.34 25.05
N SER A 24 39.08 15.31 25.61
CA SER A 24 38.80 15.42 27.05
C SER A 24 37.51 14.70 27.47
N GLY A 25 36.76 14.15 26.50
CA GLY A 25 35.45 13.54 26.74
C GLY A 25 34.30 14.54 26.84
N LYS A 26 34.51 15.81 26.46
CA LYS A 26 33.44 16.81 26.37
C LYS A 26 32.72 16.66 25.04
N LYS A 27 31.38 16.64 25.07
CA LYS A 27 30.56 16.56 23.85
C LYS A 27 30.77 17.79 22.98
N ILE A 28 31.03 17.56 21.69
CA ILE A 28 31.23 18.60 20.67
C ILE A 28 30.16 18.55 19.56
N GLU A 29 29.47 17.43 19.39
CA GLU A 29 28.36 17.31 18.42
C GLU A 29 27.29 16.35 18.96
N ASN A 30 26.03 16.72 18.79
CA ASN A 30 24.89 15.90 19.17
C ASN A 30 24.73 14.70 18.22
N ALA A 31 24.09 13.64 18.72
CA ALA A 31 23.70 12.53 17.86
C ALA A 31 22.59 12.98 16.89
N ARG A 32 22.44 12.28 15.76
CA ARG A 32 21.47 12.63 14.74
C ARG A 32 20.88 11.40 14.07
N PHE A 33 19.56 11.34 14.00
CA PHE A 33 18.87 10.50 13.03
C PHE A 33 18.90 11.21 11.68
N GLU A 34 19.89 10.88 10.86
CA GLU A 34 20.01 11.44 9.51
C GLU A 34 18.78 11.08 8.67
N GLU A 35 18.32 9.84 8.77
CA GLU A 35 17.10 9.34 8.14
C GLU A 35 16.45 8.25 9.01
N VAL A 36 15.12 8.29 9.15
CA VAL A 36 14.33 7.16 9.65
C VAL A 36 13.22 6.89 8.65
N PHE A 37 13.17 5.66 8.15
CA PHE A 37 12.10 5.18 7.29
C PHE A 37 11.24 4.18 8.04
N LEU A 38 9.92 4.36 7.98
CA LEU A 38 8.93 3.37 8.42
C LEU A 38 8.08 2.96 7.22
N ASN A 39 8.11 1.66 6.91
CA ASN A 39 7.44 1.02 5.78
C ASN A 39 7.70 1.72 4.42
N GLY A 40 8.95 2.13 4.19
CA GLY A 40 9.37 2.80 2.95
C GLY A 40 9.17 4.31 2.93
N VAL A 41 8.54 4.90 3.97
CA VAL A 41 8.31 6.35 4.06
C VAL A 41 9.33 6.99 5.01
N LEU A 42 9.98 8.08 4.59
CA LEU A 42 10.83 8.90 5.45
C LEU A 42 9.97 9.60 6.51
N VAL A 43 10.15 9.24 7.77
CA VAL A 43 9.38 9.77 8.92
C VAL A 43 10.19 10.70 9.82
N GLN A 44 11.52 10.67 9.72
CA GLN A 44 12.43 11.63 10.38
C GLN A 44 13.61 11.91 9.45
N GLN A 45 14.03 13.17 9.35
CA GLN A 45 15.18 13.58 8.56
C GLN A 45 16.00 14.61 9.34
N GLN A 46 17.31 14.38 9.43
CA GLN A 46 18.24 15.24 10.16
C GLN A 46 17.79 15.58 11.59
N ALA A 47 17.07 14.68 12.25
CA ALA A 47 16.52 14.92 13.59
C ALA A 47 17.62 14.83 14.64
N GLU A 48 17.86 15.94 15.34
CA GLU A 48 18.90 16.07 16.34
C GLU A 48 18.47 15.45 17.68
N VAL A 49 19.41 14.76 18.32
CA VAL A 49 19.22 14.13 19.63
C VAL A 49 20.16 14.84 20.60
N THR A 50 19.59 15.71 21.44
CA THR A 50 20.36 16.58 22.34
C THR A 50 20.82 15.88 23.62
N GLY A 51 20.29 14.70 23.90
CA GLY A 51 20.61 13.88 25.06
C GLY A 51 19.79 12.58 25.10
N PRO A 52 19.95 11.78 26.17
CA PRO A 52 19.19 10.55 26.36
C PRO A 52 17.67 10.79 26.39
N THR A 53 16.89 9.81 25.93
CA THR A 53 15.42 9.81 26.10
C THR A 53 15.05 9.66 27.57
N ARG A 54 13.78 9.90 27.92
CA ARG A 54 13.27 9.68 29.29
C ARG A 54 13.49 8.22 29.72
N SER A 55 13.98 8.03 30.95
CA SER A 55 14.30 6.73 31.55
C SER A 55 15.26 5.88 30.69
N PRO A 56 16.47 6.37 30.39
CA PRO A 56 17.42 5.61 29.59
C PRO A 56 17.95 4.42 30.39
N ALA A 57 18.27 3.33 29.70
CA ALA A 57 18.90 2.17 30.34
C ALA A 57 20.40 2.36 30.63
N PHE A 58 21.01 3.43 30.08
CA PHE A 58 22.41 3.76 30.26
C PHE A 58 22.56 5.25 30.58
N ASP A 59 23.53 5.55 31.44
CA ASP A 59 23.84 6.92 31.82
C ASP A 59 24.74 7.62 30.78
N GLY A 60 24.36 8.85 30.44
CA GLY A 60 25.11 9.73 29.56
C GLY A 60 25.11 9.31 28.08
N GLU A 61 25.74 10.14 27.26
CA GLU A 61 25.93 9.86 25.84
C GLU A 61 27.33 9.31 25.60
N LYS A 62 27.46 8.36 24.66
CA LYS A 62 28.74 7.78 24.25
C LYS A 62 28.81 7.63 22.73
N PRO A 63 30.01 7.63 22.12
CA PRO A 63 30.18 7.40 20.69
C PRO A 63 29.70 6.01 20.22
N GLU A 64 29.76 5.02 21.11
CA GLU A 64 29.33 3.65 20.83
C GLU A 64 28.43 3.12 21.94
N GLY A 65 27.47 2.27 21.56
CA GLY A 65 26.53 1.60 22.45
C GLY A 65 25.79 0.49 21.73
N PRO A 66 25.11 -0.42 22.46
CA PRO A 66 24.34 -1.50 21.86
C PRO A 66 23.06 -0.98 21.19
N VAL A 67 22.53 -1.73 20.23
CA VAL A 67 21.13 -1.60 19.82
C VAL A 67 20.27 -2.32 20.86
N MET A 68 19.43 -1.58 21.57
CA MET A 68 18.51 -2.11 22.57
C MET A 68 17.08 -2.11 22.04
N PHE A 69 16.34 -3.20 22.29
CA PHE A 69 14.89 -3.28 22.11
C PHE A 69 14.21 -3.23 23.48
N GLN A 70 13.30 -2.27 23.67
CA GLN A 70 12.53 -2.12 24.90
C GLN A 70 11.23 -2.94 24.82
N GLY A 71 11.01 -3.85 25.77
CA GLY A 71 9.95 -4.88 25.72
C GLY A 71 8.84 -4.75 26.76
N ASP A 72 8.74 -3.61 27.45
CA ASP A 72 7.78 -3.33 28.54
C ASP A 72 6.43 -2.77 28.07
N HIS A 73 6.21 -2.61 26.75
CA HIS A 73 4.99 -2.03 26.17
C HIS A 73 4.10 -3.04 25.42
N GLY A 74 4.21 -4.33 25.74
CA GLY A 74 3.38 -5.41 25.20
C GLY A 74 4.10 -6.34 24.23
N ASN A 75 3.37 -7.35 23.74
CA ASN A 75 3.94 -8.42 22.93
C ASN A 75 4.23 -7.95 21.49
N VAL A 76 5.51 -7.91 21.12
CA VAL A 76 5.98 -7.61 19.77
C VAL A 76 6.95 -8.68 19.30
N ALA A 77 6.81 -9.15 18.06
CA ALA A 77 7.76 -10.03 17.42
C ALA A 77 8.71 -9.24 16.52
N PHE A 78 10.00 -9.61 16.52
CA PHE A 78 11.02 -9.01 15.66
C PHE A 78 11.55 -10.06 14.67
N ARG A 79 11.92 -9.62 13.46
CA ARG A 79 12.62 -10.45 12.46
C ARG A 79 13.53 -9.59 11.58
N ASN A 80 14.45 -10.23 10.86
CA ASN A 80 15.30 -9.62 9.84
C ASN A 80 16.07 -8.38 10.32
N ILE A 81 16.69 -8.47 11.50
CA ILE A 81 17.50 -7.39 12.06
C ILE A 81 18.92 -7.50 11.49
N SER A 82 19.39 -6.43 10.86
CA SER A 82 20.77 -6.29 10.40
C SER A 82 21.24 -4.85 10.60
N TYR A 83 22.55 -4.68 10.79
CA TYR A 83 23.16 -3.36 10.91
C TYR A 83 24.58 -3.39 10.33
N ARG A 84 25.09 -2.20 10.00
CA ARG A 84 26.49 -1.99 9.62
C ARG A 84 26.97 -0.64 10.16
N LYS A 85 28.24 -0.53 10.53
CA LYS A 85 28.85 0.78 10.80
C LYS A 85 28.91 1.57 9.49
N LEU A 86 28.59 2.86 9.56
CA LEU A 86 28.77 3.78 8.45
C LEU A 86 30.20 4.31 8.53
N SER A 87 30.99 4.16 7.47
CA SER A 87 32.25 4.90 7.30
C SER A 87 31.96 6.30 6.77
N ASP A 88 32.90 7.24 6.95
CA ASP A 88 32.74 8.67 6.61
C ASP A 88 32.51 8.97 5.12
N ALA A 89 32.46 7.96 4.25
CA ALA A 89 32.15 8.09 2.83
C ALA A 89 30.68 7.71 2.57
N ASN A 90 29.76 8.65 2.77
CA ASN A 90 28.44 8.59 2.15
C ASN A 90 27.97 10.02 1.87
N THR A 91 28.26 10.48 0.67
CA THR A 91 27.79 11.75 0.13
C THR A 91 26.27 11.74 -0.01
N THR A 92 25.62 12.72 0.60
CA THR A 92 24.21 13.03 0.35
C THR A 92 24.07 13.49 -1.10
N PRO A 93 23.12 12.96 -1.91
CA PRO A 93 22.92 13.45 -3.26
C PRO A 93 22.54 14.95 -3.26
N ALA A 94 23.41 15.77 -3.85
CA ALA A 94 23.14 17.17 -4.10
C ALA A 94 22.28 17.27 -5.36
N ASN A 95 20.95 17.33 -5.17
CA ASN A 95 19.97 17.96 -6.06
C ASN A 95 18.56 17.63 -5.53
N THR A 96 18.21 18.16 -4.36
CA THR A 96 16.82 18.20 -3.93
C THR A 96 16.18 19.42 -4.57
N ARG A 97 15.21 19.19 -5.45
CA ARG A 97 14.37 20.25 -6.00
C ARG A 97 13.55 20.85 -4.85
N LEU A 98 13.96 22.03 -4.39
CA LEU A 98 13.25 22.81 -3.36
C LEU A 98 12.05 23.49 -4.02
N VAL A 99 10.94 22.75 -4.12
CA VAL A 99 9.62 23.31 -4.41
C VAL A 99 8.78 23.02 -3.18
N ASP A 100 8.03 24.02 -2.72
CA ASP A 100 7.07 23.82 -1.63
C ASP A 100 6.04 22.76 -2.06
N PRO A 101 5.95 21.64 -1.33
CA PRO A 101 5.17 20.52 -1.81
C PRO A 101 3.67 20.80 -1.70
N ILE A 102 2.92 20.42 -2.72
CA ILE A 102 1.46 20.55 -2.75
C ILE A 102 0.84 19.29 -2.15
N LEU A 103 0.74 19.28 -0.83
CA LEU A 103 0.23 18.15 -0.06
C LEU A 103 -1.30 18.13 -0.01
N LEU A 104 -1.88 17.00 -0.38
CA LEU A 104 -3.32 16.77 -0.30
C LEU A 104 -3.68 16.07 1.00
N LYS A 105 -4.54 16.74 1.76
CA LYS A 105 -5.16 16.21 2.96
C LYS A 105 -6.64 15.96 2.70
N VAL A 106 -7.14 14.80 3.11
CA VAL A 106 -8.57 14.48 3.05
C VAL A 106 -9.20 14.88 4.38
N GLU A 107 -10.18 15.76 4.33
CA GLU A 107 -10.98 16.16 5.48
C GLU A 107 -12.46 15.89 5.21
N GLY A 108 -13.16 15.30 6.18
CA GLY A 108 -14.56 14.92 6.03
C GLY A 108 -14.77 13.74 5.09
N LYS A 109 -15.50 13.98 3.98
CA LYS A 109 -15.90 12.95 3.01
C LYS A 109 -14.71 12.51 2.12
N PRO A 110 -14.77 11.30 1.53
CA PRO A 110 -13.72 10.82 0.64
C PRO A 110 -13.39 11.79 -0.50
N TYR A 111 -12.11 11.95 -0.77
CA TYR A 111 -11.58 12.77 -1.86
C TYR A 111 -11.15 11.87 -3.01
N LEU A 112 -11.55 12.21 -4.23
CA LEU A 112 -11.22 11.46 -5.44
C LEU A 112 -10.35 12.31 -6.35
N LEU A 113 -9.23 11.77 -6.81
CA LEU A 113 -8.30 12.44 -7.70
C LEU A 113 -7.92 11.55 -8.87
N ARG A 114 -8.34 11.94 -10.07
CA ARG A 114 -7.81 11.35 -11.31
C ARG A 114 -6.42 11.92 -11.56
N SER A 115 -5.47 11.04 -11.81
CA SER A 115 -4.07 11.40 -12.04
C SER A 115 -3.34 10.25 -12.72
N PHE A 116 -2.13 10.51 -13.20
CA PHE A 116 -1.22 9.42 -13.53
C PHE A 116 -0.62 8.86 -12.25
N ILE A 117 -0.36 7.56 -12.23
CA ILE A 117 0.15 6.87 -11.05
C ILE A 117 1.22 5.88 -11.49
N ILE A 118 2.36 5.89 -10.82
CA ILE A 118 3.40 4.89 -11.07
C ILE A 118 2.99 3.61 -10.33
N TYR A 119 2.88 2.53 -11.08
CA TYR A 119 2.78 1.18 -10.56
C TYR A 119 4.05 0.43 -10.91
N LYS A 120 4.86 0.11 -9.89
CA LYS A 120 6.22 -0.43 -10.06
C LYS A 120 7.07 0.53 -10.92
N ASP A 121 7.32 0.17 -12.17
CA ASP A 121 8.09 0.88 -13.19
C ASP A 121 7.22 1.45 -14.32
N LYS A 122 5.90 1.24 -14.26
CA LYS A 122 4.93 1.58 -15.31
C LYS A 122 4.07 2.77 -14.93
N LEU A 123 3.88 3.69 -15.86
CA LEU A 123 2.92 4.80 -15.72
C LEU A 123 1.50 4.35 -16.07
N LEU A 124 0.59 4.37 -15.09
CA LEU A 124 -0.83 4.17 -15.29
C LEU A 124 -1.51 5.53 -15.52
N THR A 125 -2.05 5.73 -16.72
CA THR A 125 -2.62 7.03 -17.14
C THR A 125 -4.11 7.19 -16.81
N HIS A 126 -4.77 6.12 -16.41
CA HIS A 126 -6.21 6.08 -16.10
C HIS A 126 -6.45 5.73 -14.64
N GLY A 127 -5.54 6.22 -13.79
CA GLY A 127 -5.60 6.07 -12.36
C GLY A 127 -6.61 7.01 -11.73
N ILE A 128 -7.34 6.49 -10.75
CA ILE A 128 -8.06 7.31 -9.79
C ILE A 128 -7.66 6.89 -8.38
N SER A 129 -7.25 7.86 -7.58
CA SER A 129 -6.93 7.67 -6.18
C SER A 129 -8.07 8.18 -5.32
N VAL A 130 -8.43 7.41 -4.31
CA VAL A 130 -9.48 7.74 -3.36
C VAL A 130 -8.84 7.78 -1.98
N GLY A 131 -8.99 8.91 -1.31
CA GLY A 131 -8.51 9.12 0.05
C GLY A 131 -9.66 9.28 1.01
N ASP A 132 -9.49 8.78 2.22
CA ASP A 132 -10.44 8.88 3.33
C ASP A 132 -9.79 9.60 4.51
N SER A 133 -10.61 10.32 5.30
CA SER A 133 -10.14 11.09 6.46
C SER A 133 -9.50 10.22 7.55
N ARG A 134 -9.70 8.90 7.53
CA ARG A 134 -9.04 7.91 8.40
C ARG A 134 -7.63 7.53 7.96
N GLU A 135 -7.03 8.25 7.01
CA GLU A 135 -5.72 7.94 6.42
C GLU A 135 -5.67 6.56 5.74
N ILE A 136 -6.80 6.09 5.19
CA ILE A 136 -6.90 4.84 4.44
C ILE A 136 -7.21 5.20 3.00
N ASN A 137 -6.31 4.82 2.10
CA ASN A 137 -6.34 5.29 0.72
C ASN A 137 -6.08 4.14 -0.25
N TYR A 138 -6.54 4.30 -1.47
CA TYR A 138 -6.30 3.33 -2.54
C TYR A 138 -6.27 3.98 -3.91
N SER A 139 -5.69 3.26 -4.88
CA SER A 139 -5.74 3.65 -6.29
C SER A 139 -6.33 2.53 -7.14
N TYR A 140 -7.13 2.95 -8.11
CA TYR A 140 -7.88 2.09 -9.00
C TYR A 140 -7.55 2.44 -10.45
N ASP A 141 -7.26 1.43 -11.27
CA ASP A 141 -7.04 1.58 -12.70
C ASP A 141 -8.36 1.40 -13.44
N MET A 142 -8.91 2.51 -13.94
CA MET A 142 -10.19 2.52 -14.62
C MET A 142 -10.15 1.86 -16.02
N LYS A 143 -8.96 1.50 -16.55
CA LYS A 143 -8.82 0.74 -17.80
C LYS A 143 -8.88 -0.77 -17.60
N ARG A 144 -8.65 -1.26 -16.38
CA ARG A 144 -8.55 -2.70 -16.08
C ARG A 144 -9.53 -3.17 -15.01
N GLY A 145 -10.19 -2.23 -14.34
CA GLY A 145 -10.97 -2.53 -13.15
C GLY A 145 -10.09 -3.05 -12.00
N ALA A 146 -8.84 -2.58 -11.93
CA ALA A 146 -7.83 -3.14 -11.02
C ALA A 146 -7.61 -2.23 -9.81
N LEU A 147 -7.78 -2.77 -8.60
CA LEU A 147 -7.29 -2.17 -7.36
C LEU A 147 -5.80 -2.52 -7.23
N PHE A 148 -4.92 -1.62 -7.64
CA PHE A 148 -3.50 -1.95 -7.85
C PHE A 148 -2.58 -1.49 -6.72
N GLN A 149 -3.04 -0.59 -5.84
CA GLN A 149 -2.33 -0.25 -4.62
C GLN A 149 -3.27 0.29 -3.55
N VAL A 150 -2.86 0.08 -2.31
CA VAL A 150 -3.49 0.65 -1.12
C VAL A 150 -2.41 1.20 -0.19
N TRP A 151 -2.73 2.22 0.62
CA TRP A 151 -1.78 2.72 1.59
C TRP A 151 -2.46 3.30 2.82
N ARG A 152 -1.70 3.27 3.93
CA ARG A 152 -2.04 4.02 5.13
C ARG A 152 -1.15 5.24 5.29
N GLY A 153 -1.76 6.39 5.52
CA GLY A 153 -1.11 7.66 5.77
C GLY A 153 -1.84 8.83 5.12
N GLN A 154 -1.13 9.95 4.98
CA GLN A 154 -1.64 11.10 4.24
C GLN A 154 -1.96 10.69 2.79
N PHE A 155 -2.88 11.43 2.16
CA PHE A 155 -3.41 11.01 0.87
C PHE A 155 -2.33 11.02 -0.20
N ALA A 156 -1.88 12.20 -0.63
CA ALA A 156 -0.88 12.26 -1.68
C ALA A 156 -0.16 13.61 -1.76
N ASP A 157 1.04 13.58 -2.30
CA ASP A 157 1.74 14.74 -2.83
C ASP A 157 1.34 14.93 -4.30
N ALA A 158 0.78 16.09 -4.62
CA ALA A 158 0.35 16.48 -5.96
C ALA A 158 1.27 17.53 -6.60
N THR A 159 2.48 17.73 -6.06
CA THR A 159 3.46 18.67 -6.60
C THR A 159 3.76 18.37 -8.07
N ASP A 160 4.10 17.11 -8.36
CA ASP A 160 4.35 16.60 -9.72
C ASP A 160 3.14 16.80 -10.66
N LEU A 161 1.92 16.81 -10.11
CA LEU A 161 0.68 16.98 -10.88
C LEU A 161 0.40 18.44 -11.25
N TRP A 162 0.73 19.39 -10.38
CA TRP A 162 0.24 20.77 -10.49
C TRP A 162 1.31 21.84 -10.60
N TYR A 163 2.51 21.61 -10.08
CA TYR A 163 3.61 22.57 -10.18
C TYR A 163 4.26 22.52 -11.57
N SER A 164 4.33 23.68 -12.24
CA SER A 164 4.98 23.86 -13.55
C SER A 164 4.64 22.76 -14.56
N ARG A 165 3.35 22.65 -14.92
CA ARG A 165 2.82 21.64 -15.86
C ARG A 165 3.62 21.61 -17.17
N GLY A 166 4.52 20.65 -17.23
CA GLY A 166 5.41 20.27 -18.34
C GLY A 166 6.06 18.97 -17.89
N GLU A 167 6.17 18.00 -18.78
CA GLU A 167 6.68 16.64 -18.55
C GLU A 167 7.80 16.52 -17.47
N PRO A 168 7.87 15.37 -16.74
CA PRO A 168 7.45 14.08 -17.29
C PRO A 168 6.30 13.37 -16.58
N TYR A 169 5.93 13.78 -15.36
CA TYR A 169 5.07 12.94 -14.56
C TYR A 169 3.96 13.78 -13.95
N GLN A 170 2.87 14.00 -14.71
CA GLN A 170 1.61 14.54 -14.18
C GLN A 170 0.94 13.53 -13.25
N ARG A 171 1.63 13.20 -12.15
CA ARG A 171 1.32 12.11 -11.25
C ARG A 171 1.15 12.61 -9.84
N ILE A 172 0.46 11.81 -9.04
CA ILE A 172 0.57 11.93 -7.60
C ILE A 172 1.59 10.95 -7.04
N VAL A 173 2.13 11.28 -5.87
CA VAL A 173 2.95 10.38 -5.06
C VAL A 173 2.18 10.05 -3.78
N PRO A 174 1.84 8.78 -3.51
CA PRO A 174 1.18 8.40 -2.25
C PRO A 174 2.03 8.75 -1.03
N LEU A 175 1.40 9.31 0.01
CA LEU A 175 2.08 9.71 1.24
C LEU A 175 1.81 8.72 2.38
N GLY A 176 2.33 7.51 2.26
CA GLY A 176 2.13 6.50 3.28
C GLY A 176 2.76 5.16 2.99
N SER A 177 2.46 4.18 3.84
CA SER A 177 2.93 2.81 3.65
C SER A 177 2.15 2.18 2.50
N VAL A 178 2.73 2.21 1.30
CA VAL A 178 2.14 1.62 0.10
C VAL A 178 2.29 0.10 0.12
N ILE A 179 1.19 -0.57 -0.15
CA ILE A 179 1.12 -1.98 -0.49
C ILE A 179 0.71 -2.06 -1.96
N VAL A 180 1.62 -2.59 -2.75
CA VAL A 180 1.42 -2.84 -4.18
C VAL A 180 0.65 -4.16 -4.33
N LEU A 181 -0.45 -4.11 -5.06
CA LEU A 181 -1.30 -5.24 -5.40
C LEU A 181 -1.09 -5.63 -6.87
N SER A 182 -2.04 -6.33 -7.49
CA SER A 182 -1.98 -6.63 -8.92
C SER A 182 -2.65 -5.52 -9.74
N ASP A 183 -2.02 -5.08 -10.83
CA ASP A 183 -2.64 -4.20 -11.83
C ASP A 183 -3.39 -4.96 -12.93
N ALA A 184 -3.42 -6.29 -12.88
CA ALA A 184 -4.14 -7.09 -13.87
C ALA A 184 -5.66 -7.08 -13.64
N PRO A 185 -6.45 -7.42 -14.66
CA PRO A 185 -7.91 -7.38 -14.60
C PRO A 185 -8.47 -8.13 -13.40
N ALA A 186 -9.49 -7.55 -12.76
CA ALA A 186 -10.13 -8.17 -11.58
C ALA A 186 -10.89 -9.45 -11.94
N LEU A 187 -11.46 -9.51 -13.14
CA LEU A 187 -12.32 -10.61 -13.58
C LEU A 187 -11.72 -11.31 -14.79
N ALA A 188 -11.87 -12.63 -14.85
CA ALA A 188 -11.49 -13.43 -16.01
C ALA A 188 -12.38 -14.65 -16.17
N VAL A 189 -12.64 -15.00 -17.43
CA VAL A 189 -13.27 -16.27 -17.80
C VAL A 189 -12.19 -17.34 -17.87
N LEU A 190 -12.34 -18.42 -17.10
CA LEU A 190 -11.36 -19.50 -17.04
C LEU A 190 -11.93 -20.76 -17.69
N SER A 191 -11.24 -21.31 -18.69
CA SER A 191 -11.60 -22.62 -19.27
C SER A 191 -11.29 -23.76 -18.32
N ASP A 192 -10.21 -23.64 -17.54
CA ASP A 192 -9.80 -24.54 -16.48
C ASP A 192 -9.33 -23.70 -15.29
N VAL A 193 -10.01 -23.84 -14.14
CA VAL A 193 -9.69 -23.09 -12.92
C VAL A 193 -8.31 -23.40 -12.36
N ASN A 194 -7.69 -24.53 -12.70
CA ASN A 194 -6.37 -24.92 -12.22
C ASN A 194 -5.25 -24.59 -13.21
N MET A 195 -5.55 -24.53 -14.52
CA MET A 195 -4.52 -24.39 -15.56
C MET A 195 -4.56 -23.07 -16.32
N THR A 196 -5.73 -22.45 -16.50
CA THR A 196 -5.86 -21.23 -17.30
C THR A 196 -5.12 -20.07 -16.62
N ARG A 197 -4.15 -19.50 -17.34
CA ARG A 197 -3.39 -18.33 -16.88
C ARG A 197 -4.32 -17.13 -16.71
N TRP A 198 -4.10 -16.36 -15.64
CA TRP A 198 -4.82 -15.11 -15.47
C TRP A 198 -4.33 -14.09 -16.52
N PRO A 199 -5.22 -13.32 -17.16
CA PRO A 199 -4.81 -12.31 -18.13
C PRO A 199 -4.00 -11.20 -17.44
N ASP A 200 -2.91 -10.76 -18.07
CA ASP A 200 -2.10 -9.64 -17.54
C ASP A 200 -2.65 -8.27 -17.98
N SER A 201 -3.47 -8.24 -19.02
CA SER A 201 -4.10 -7.04 -19.58
C SER A 201 -5.45 -7.35 -20.22
N LEU A 202 -6.22 -6.30 -20.48
CA LEU A 202 -7.35 -6.31 -21.41
C LEU A 202 -6.98 -5.42 -22.60
N SER A 203 -7.44 -5.78 -23.78
CA SER A 203 -7.38 -4.92 -24.96
C SER A 203 -8.27 -3.69 -24.75
N PHE A 204 -8.01 -2.63 -25.51
CA PHE A 204 -8.77 -1.38 -25.38
C PHE A 204 -10.27 -1.58 -25.65
N ASP A 205 -10.61 -2.49 -26.56
CA ASP A 205 -12.00 -2.77 -26.96
C ASP A 205 -12.71 -3.75 -26.01
N GLU A 206 -11.97 -4.45 -25.16
CA GLU A 206 -12.53 -5.45 -24.24
C GLU A 206 -13.14 -4.84 -22.98
N LEU A 207 -12.74 -3.62 -22.59
CA LEU A 207 -13.26 -2.92 -21.42
C LEU A 207 -13.71 -1.51 -21.78
N MET A 208 -15.02 -1.27 -21.71
CA MET A 208 -15.60 0.05 -21.85
C MET A 208 -15.88 0.65 -20.48
N ASN A 209 -15.07 1.63 -20.11
CA ASN A 209 -15.24 2.40 -18.88
C ASN A 209 -16.53 3.25 -18.92
N LYS A 210 -17.39 3.12 -17.91
CA LYS A 210 -18.64 3.90 -17.76
C LYS A 210 -18.54 4.96 -16.66
N GLY A 211 -17.35 5.19 -16.11
CA GLY A 211 -17.08 6.16 -15.05
C GLY A 211 -17.35 5.59 -13.66
N TYR A 212 -17.79 6.47 -12.76
CA TYR A 212 -18.20 6.10 -11.40
C TYR A 212 -19.40 6.93 -10.97
N THR A 213 -20.20 6.38 -10.08
CA THR A 213 -21.25 7.10 -9.35
C THR A 213 -20.80 7.30 -7.90
N LEU A 214 -21.28 8.36 -7.26
CA LEU A 214 -21.02 8.65 -5.86
C LEU A 214 -22.32 8.52 -5.06
N ASP A 215 -22.27 7.87 -3.90
CA ASP A 215 -23.37 7.90 -2.94
C ASP A 215 -23.37 9.20 -2.11
N ALA A 216 -24.30 9.32 -1.16
CA ALA A 216 -24.45 10.53 -0.33
C ALA A 216 -23.18 10.82 0.50
N GLU A 217 -22.40 9.79 0.80
CA GLU A 217 -21.15 9.78 1.53
C GLU A 217 -19.95 10.07 0.62
N ARG A 218 -20.16 10.23 -0.69
CA ARG A 218 -19.12 10.36 -1.73
C ARG A 218 -18.24 9.11 -1.92
N LEU A 219 -18.72 7.93 -1.56
CA LEU A 219 -18.02 6.68 -1.86
C LEU A 219 -18.29 6.27 -3.31
N PRO A 220 -17.25 5.93 -4.09
CA PRO A 220 -17.43 5.58 -5.49
C PRO A 220 -17.91 4.14 -5.69
N THR A 221 -18.80 3.98 -6.67
CA THR A 221 -19.02 2.73 -7.37
C THR A 221 -18.51 2.90 -8.80
N PHE A 222 -17.47 2.17 -9.17
CA PHE A 222 -16.90 2.17 -10.51
C PHE A 222 -17.74 1.28 -11.42
N ASN A 223 -18.12 1.80 -12.59
CA ASN A 223 -18.96 1.08 -13.54
C ASN A 223 -18.19 0.90 -14.84
N TYR A 224 -18.22 -0.31 -15.39
CA TYR A 224 -17.60 -0.62 -16.67
C TYR A 224 -18.29 -1.84 -17.30
N GLN A 225 -18.19 -1.93 -18.62
CA GLN A 225 -18.61 -3.10 -19.37
C GLN A 225 -17.36 -3.88 -19.80
N MET A 226 -17.39 -5.21 -19.68
CA MET A 226 -16.29 -6.07 -20.09
C MET A 226 -16.84 -7.29 -20.82
N GLN A 227 -16.48 -7.50 -22.09
CA GLN A 227 -16.92 -8.66 -22.88
C GLN A 227 -18.44 -8.96 -22.79
N GLY A 228 -19.28 -7.90 -22.83
CA GLY A 228 -20.74 -8.02 -22.72
C GLY A 228 -21.30 -8.10 -21.29
N MET A 229 -20.46 -8.23 -20.27
CA MET A 229 -20.85 -8.16 -18.86
C MET A 229 -20.90 -6.71 -18.39
N ASP A 230 -21.87 -6.38 -17.53
CA ASP A 230 -21.91 -5.09 -16.83
C ASP A 230 -21.42 -5.25 -15.40
N ILE A 231 -20.40 -4.48 -15.02
CA ILE A 231 -19.75 -4.57 -13.72
C ILE A 231 -19.99 -3.30 -12.92
N ALA A 232 -20.40 -3.48 -11.67
CA ALA A 232 -20.39 -2.48 -10.63
C ALA A 232 -19.41 -2.88 -9.53
N ASP A 233 -18.40 -2.04 -9.28
CA ASP A 233 -17.33 -2.28 -8.31
C ASP A 233 -17.32 -1.16 -7.25
N LYS A 234 -17.82 -1.49 -6.06
CA LYS A 234 -17.92 -0.57 -4.94
C LYS A 234 -16.79 -0.85 -3.95
N ILE A 235 -16.03 0.18 -3.60
CA ILE A 235 -14.96 0.10 -2.60
C ILE A 235 -15.27 1.08 -1.47
N VAL A 236 -15.28 0.58 -0.24
CA VAL A 236 -15.59 1.37 0.96
C VAL A 236 -14.53 1.17 2.03
N VAL A 237 -14.14 2.23 2.71
CA VAL A 237 -13.21 2.12 3.84
C VAL A 237 -13.95 1.52 5.05
N SER A 238 -13.46 0.38 5.51
CA SER A 238 -14.08 -0.44 6.57
C SER A 238 -13.33 -0.29 7.87
N GLY A 239 -13.96 0.37 8.85
CA GLY A 239 -13.34 0.66 10.14
C GLY A 239 -12.05 1.47 10.00
N HIS A 240 -11.00 1.06 10.73
CA HIS A 240 -9.68 1.68 10.72
C HIS A 240 -8.60 0.79 10.10
N SER A 241 -8.94 -0.38 9.56
CA SER A 241 -7.94 -1.41 9.23
C SER A 241 -7.87 -1.76 7.74
N GLY A 242 -8.67 -1.15 6.88
CA GLY A 242 -8.58 -1.34 5.44
C GLY A 242 -9.86 -0.98 4.69
N ILE A 243 -10.18 -1.73 3.63
CA ILE A 243 -11.34 -1.52 2.77
C ILE A 243 -12.16 -2.80 2.62
N THR A 244 -13.42 -2.65 2.26
CA THR A 244 -14.27 -3.70 1.72
C THR A 244 -14.54 -3.38 0.26
N ARG A 245 -14.32 -4.35 -0.61
CA ARG A 245 -14.61 -4.26 -2.04
C ARG A 245 -15.73 -5.24 -2.37
N THR A 246 -16.73 -4.74 -3.08
CA THR A 246 -17.89 -5.52 -3.51
C THR A 246 -18.04 -5.37 -5.02
N VAL A 247 -17.95 -6.49 -5.74
CA VAL A 247 -18.14 -6.55 -7.19
C VAL A 247 -19.45 -7.26 -7.49
N THR A 248 -20.30 -6.64 -8.30
CA THR A 248 -21.52 -7.25 -8.85
C THR A 248 -21.41 -7.27 -10.36
N VAL A 249 -21.71 -8.41 -10.98
CA VAL A 249 -21.60 -8.61 -12.42
C VAL A 249 -22.94 -9.05 -12.98
N LYS A 250 -23.44 -8.38 -14.01
CA LYS A 250 -24.60 -8.83 -14.79
C LYS A 250 -24.13 -9.58 -16.04
N ASN A 251 -24.93 -10.54 -16.50
CA ASN A 251 -24.63 -11.38 -17.65
C ASN A 251 -23.35 -12.21 -17.47
N ALA A 252 -23.03 -12.61 -16.23
CA ALA A 252 -21.84 -13.38 -15.93
C ALA A 252 -21.94 -14.82 -16.50
N PRO A 253 -20.94 -15.30 -17.27
CA PRO A 253 -20.87 -16.69 -17.68
C PRO A 253 -20.53 -17.61 -16.49
N ALA A 254 -20.86 -18.90 -16.60
CA ALA A 254 -20.71 -19.87 -15.51
C ALA A 254 -19.27 -20.06 -15.00
N ASN A 255 -18.28 -19.76 -15.85
CA ASN A 255 -16.85 -19.91 -15.58
C ASN A 255 -16.13 -18.56 -15.37
N LEU A 256 -16.87 -17.54 -14.94
CA LEU A 256 -16.30 -16.27 -14.51
C LEU A 256 -15.75 -16.36 -13.09
N TYR A 257 -14.53 -15.87 -12.91
CA TYR A 257 -13.88 -15.77 -11.61
C TYR A 257 -13.46 -14.33 -11.31
N PHE A 258 -13.48 -13.98 -10.03
CA PHE A 258 -12.88 -12.79 -9.47
C PHE A 258 -11.57 -13.18 -8.77
N ARG A 259 -10.44 -12.63 -9.23
CA ARG A 259 -9.17 -12.74 -8.50
C ARG A 259 -9.08 -11.66 -7.43
N ILE A 260 -9.22 -12.11 -6.18
CA ILE A 260 -9.18 -11.25 -5.00
C ILE A 260 -7.74 -10.86 -4.65
N ALA A 261 -6.81 -11.80 -4.74
CA ALA A 261 -5.40 -11.57 -4.46
C ALA A 261 -4.49 -12.47 -5.31
N ALA A 262 -3.27 -12.00 -5.54
CA ALA A 262 -2.18 -12.77 -6.14
C ALA A 262 -0.88 -12.44 -5.39
N GLY A 263 -0.03 -13.45 -5.18
CA GLY A 263 1.21 -13.29 -4.44
C GLY A 263 2.18 -14.45 -4.65
N SER A 264 3.40 -14.31 -4.10
CA SER A 264 4.37 -15.41 -4.05
C SER A 264 3.94 -16.51 -3.07
N LYS A 265 3.15 -16.13 -2.05
CA LYS A 265 2.59 -17.05 -1.06
C LYS A 265 1.27 -16.51 -0.49
N ILE A 266 0.29 -17.40 -0.35
CA ILE A 266 -0.98 -17.20 0.34
C ILE A 266 -1.11 -18.29 1.41
N GLU A 267 -1.23 -17.86 2.66
CA GLU A 267 -1.37 -18.73 3.82
C GLU A 267 -2.78 -18.55 4.40
N ILE A 268 -3.33 -19.60 5.02
CA ILE A 268 -4.67 -19.58 5.61
C ILE A 268 -4.52 -19.67 7.14
N PRO A 269 -4.29 -18.54 7.83
CA PRO A 269 -4.10 -18.54 9.29
C PRO A 269 -5.36 -18.89 10.08
N ASP A 270 -6.55 -18.63 9.52
CA ASP A 270 -7.84 -18.91 10.13
C ASP A 270 -8.90 -19.13 9.04
N LYS A 271 -10.07 -19.66 9.41
CA LYS A 271 -11.21 -19.79 8.51
C LYS A 271 -11.57 -18.41 7.93
N GLU A 272 -11.75 -18.35 6.61
CA GLU A 272 -12.13 -17.12 5.87
C GLU A 272 -11.07 -16.00 5.87
N LEU A 273 -9.89 -16.24 6.46
CA LEU A 273 -8.79 -15.29 6.53
C LEU A 273 -7.57 -15.81 5.78
N TYR A 274 -7.02 -14.98 4.90
CA TYR A 274 -5.89 -15.30 4.03
C TYR A 274 -4.78 -14.28 4.21
N ALA A 275 -3.57 -14.72 4.54
CA ALA A 275 -2.37 -13.88 4.65
C ALA A 275 -1.58 -13.94 3.35
N VAL A 276 -1.25 -12.79 2.76
CA VAL A 276 -0.53 -12.74 1.47
C VAL A 276 0.90 -12.21 1.67
N ASN A 277 1.85 -12.80 0.95
CA ASN A 277 3.27 -12.43 0.89
C ASN A 277 3.93 -12.30 2.28
N GLY A 278 3.76 -13.31 3.14
CA GLY A 278 4.37 -13.32 4.48
C GLY A 278 3.79 -12.25 5.40
N LYS A 279 2.46 -12.13 5.40
CA LYS A 279 1.68 -11.16 6.19
C LYS A 279 2.01 -9.71 5.83
N GLN A 280 2.00 -9.40 4.52
CA GLN A 280 2.05 -8.02 4.04
C GLN A 280 0.67 -7.35 4.11
N PHE A 281 -0.39 -8.13 3.85
CA PHE A 281 -1.79 -7.77 4.05
C PHE A 281 -2.61 -9.04 4.28
N TYR A 282 -3.83 -8.88 4.79
CA TYR A 282 -4.81 -9.96 4.89
C TYR A 282 -6.00 -9.73 3.96
N VAL A 283 -6.62 -10.82 3.53
CA VAL A 283 -7.93 -10.85 2.88
C VAL A 283 -8.89 -11.62 3.75
N SER A 284 -10.05 -11.05 4.03
CA SER A 284 -11.18 -11.72 4.68
C SER A 284 -12.29 -11.92 3.65
N VAL A 285 -12.68 -13.17 3.39
CA VAL A 285 -13.73 -13.49 2.41
C VAL A 285 -14.57 -14.68 2.90
N SER A 286 -15.89 -14.55 2.83
CA SER A 286 -16.83 -15.57 3.32
C SER A 286 -16.66 -16.91 2.60
N GLY A 287 -16.68 -18.01 3.35
CA GLY A 287 -16.59 -19.36 2.83
C GLY A 287 -17.80 -19.74 1.96
N GLN A 288 -18.92 -19.03 2.11
CA GLN A 288 -20.11 -19.21 1.26
C GLN A 288 -19.83 -18.85 -0.21
N LEU A 289 -18.86 -17.98 -0.46
CA LEU A 289 -18.41 -17.60 -1.80
C LEU A 289 -17.51 -18.68 -2.44
N LYS A 290 -17.18 -19.75 -1.72
CA LYS A 290 -16.34 -20.87 -2.17
C LYS A 290 -14.98 -20.39 -2.74
N PRO A 291 -14.19 -19.63 -1.96
CA PRO A 291 -12.87 -19.19 -2.38
C PRO A 291 -11.94 -20.38 -2.68
N VAL A 292 -11.11 -20.24 -3.71
CA VAL A 292 -10.14 -21.23 -4.16
C VAL A 292 -8.76 -20.59 -4.19
N VAL A 293 -7.79 -21.20 -3.50
CA VAL A 293 -6.37 -20.87 -3.66
C VAL A 293 -5.77 -21.83 -4.68
N ARG A 294 -5.19 -21.29 -5.75
CA ARG A 294 -4.49 -22.09 -6.77
C ARG A 294 -3.06 -21.63 -6.95
N LYS A 295 -2.23 -22.48 -7.55
CA LYS A 295 -0.86 -22.13 -7.96
C LYS A 295 -0.72 -22.21 -9.47
N VAL A 296 -0.42 -21.08 -10.12
CA VAL A 296 -0.25 -20.97 -11.57
C VAL A 296 0.95 -20.09 -11.87
N ASN A 297 1.83 -20.52 -12.78
CA ASN A 297 3.05 -19.78 -13.16
C ASN A 297 3.95 -19.34 -12.00
N GLY A 298 4.04 -20.15 -10.93
CA GLY A 298 4.89 -19.83 -9.78
C GLY A 298 4.30 -18.79 -8.81
N MET A 299 3.07 -18.32 -9.04
CA MET A 299 2.33 -17.47 -8.10
C MET A 299 1.14 -18.24 -7.51
N GLU A 300 0.72 -17.85 -6.32
CA GLU A 300 -0.52 -18.28 -5.70
C GLU A 300 -1.60 -17.21 -5.90
N GLU A 301 -2.80 -17.63 -6.26
CA GLU A 301 -3.95 -16.75 -6.54
C GLU A 301 -5.15 -17.18 -5.69
N LEU A 302 -5.83 -16.20 -5.09
CA LEU A 302 -7.09 -16.38 -4.39
C LEU A 302 -8.23 -15.95 -5.31
N LEU A 303 -9.05 -16.93 -5.72
CA LEU A 303 -10.16 -16.76 -6.65
C LEU A 303 -11.50 -17.00 -5.98
N VAL A 304 -12.54 -16.34 -6.47
CA VAL A 304 -13.94 -16.61 -6.12
C VAL A 304 -14.77 -16.75 -7.40
N PRO A 305 -15.60 -17.80 -7.54
CA PRO A 305 -16.55 -17.90 -8.66
C PRO A 305 -17.59 -16.78 -8.59
N VAL A 306 -17.91 -16.19 -9.73
CA VAL A 306 -18.89 -15.11 -9.84
C VAL A 306 -20.17 -15.63 -10.47
N LYS A 307 -21.32 -15.26 -9.92
CA LYS A 307 -22.64 -15.55 -10.49
C LYS A 307 -23.31 -14.23 -10.91
N SER A 308 -24.15 -14.28 -11.94
CA SER A 308 -24.88 -13.09 -12.38
C SER A 308 -25.71 -12.53 -11.23
N ASP A 309 -25.63 -11.22 -11.04
CA ASP A 309 -26.38 -10.42 -10.07
C ASP A 309 -26.11 -10.75 -8.59
N ALA A 310 -25.22 -11.70 -8.30
CA ALA A 310 -24.78 -12.04 -6.95
C ALA A 310 -23.53 -11.22 -6.58
N PRO A 311 -23.56 -10.39 -5.53
CA PRO A 311 -22.39 -9.62 -5.12
C PRO A 311 -21.32 -10.52 -4.52
N VAL A 312 -20.07 -10.31 -4.94
CA VAL A 312 -18.87 -10.88 -4.31
C VAL A 312 -18.21 -9.80 -3.48
N SER A 313 -18.18 -9.98 -2.16
CA SER A 313 -17.60 -9.02 -1.21
C SER A 313 -16.45 -9.63 -0.42
N TYR A 314 -15.38 -8.87 -0.24
CA TYR A 314 -14.26 -9.21 0.62
C TYR A 314 -13.66 -7.97 1.27
N SER A 315 -12.99 -8.15 2.40
CA SER A 315 -12.22 -7.11 3.06
C SER A 315 -10.73 -7.30 2.82
N LEU A 316 -10.04 -6.22 2.46
CA LEU A 316 -8.59 -6.14 2.41
C LEU A 316 -8.11 -5.37 3.64
N ILE A 317 -7.22 -5.96 4.42
CA ILE A 317 -6.81 -5.45 5.73
C ILE A 317 -5.30 -5.18 5.73
N TRP A 318 -4.89 -3.94 6.05
CA TRP A 318 -3.48 -3.55 6.13
C TRP A 318 -3.12 -2.41 7.07
#